data_AF-A0A8S9JYM0-F1
#
_entry.id   AF-A0A8S9JYM0-F1
#
_cell.length_a   1.000
_cell.length_b   1.000
_cell.length_c   1.000
_cell.angle_alpha   90.00
_cell.angle_beta   90.00
_cell.angle_gamma   90.00
#
_symmetry.space_group_name_H-M   'P 1'
#
loop_
_entity.id
_entity.type
_entity.pdbx_description
1 polymer ?
#
loop_
_entity_poly.entity_id
_entity_poly.type
_entity_poly.pdbx_seq_one_letter_code
_entity_poly.pdbx_strand_id
1 'polypeptide(L)'
;MDLTISALTSKVEAIQGELVEIQSYIARRPEASISIDRRNNKSIDTNNPTSIDSDTNRGRLVPKTTSDTSNTPYHEKEISADTYAILTRHQFNLESLGQRLQMIENTTAAM
;
A
#
# COMPACT_ATOMS: atom_id res chain seq x y z
N MET A 1 2.81 24.26 28.18
CA MET A 1 2.84 24.47 26.72
C MET A 1 1.44 24.94 26.37
N ASP A 2 1.29 26.23 26.10
CA ASP A 2 -0.06 26.79 25.87
C ASP A 2 -0.51 26.42 24.47
N LEU A 3 -1.62 25.67 24.38
CA LEU A 3 -2.27 25.38 23.11
C LEU A 3 -3.12 26.59 22.71
N THR A 4 -2.61 27.41 21.80
CA THR A 4 -3.42 28.42 21.10
C THR A 4 -4.26 27.76 20.00
N ILE A 5 -5.36 28.41 19.60
CA ILE A 5 -6.18 27.95 18.46
C ILE A 5 -5.32 27.86 17.19
N SER A 6 -4.47 28.85 16.95
CA SER A 6 -3.51 28.85 15.83
C SER A 6 -2.55 27.66 15.84
N ALA A 7 -2.03 27.29 17.02
CA ALA A 7 -1.16 26.11 17.15
C ALA A 7 -1.92 24.80 16.88
N LEU A 8 -3.21 24.75 17.22
CA LEU A 8 -4.05 23.58 16.95
C LEU A 8 -4.44 23.49 15.46
N THR A 9 -4.79 24.62 14.83
CA THR A 9 -5.05 24.70 13.38
C THR A 9 -3.82 24.24 12.58
N SER A 10 -2.63 24.74 12.92
CA SER A 10 -1.39 24.34 12.26
C SER A 10 -1.11 22.83 12.35
N LYS A 11 -1.43 22.20 13.49
CA LYS A 11 -1.31 20.74 13.64
C LYS A 11 -2.34 19.99 12.79
N VAL A 12 -3.57 20.49 12.68
CA VAL A 12 -4.59 19.88 11.82
C VAL A 12 -4.15 19.92 10.36
N GLU A 13 -3.62 21.05 9.88
CA GLU A 13 -3.11 21.21 8.52
C GLU A 13 -1.93 20.26 8.23
N ALA A 14 -0.99 20.14 9.17
CA ALA A 14 0.14 19.22 9.04
C ALA A 14 -0.32 17.76 8.88
N ILE A 15 -1.24 17.31 9.74
CA ILE A 15 -1.76 15.94 9.68
C ILE A 15 -2.57 15.71 8.40
N GLN A 16 -3.33 16.70 7.93
CA GLN A 16 -4.03 16.60 6.64
C GLN A 16 -3.06 16.45 5.46
N GLY A 17 -1.94 17.18 5.47
CA GLY A 17 -0.89 17.05 4.46
C GLY A 17 -0.31 15.63 4.41
N GLU A 18 0.06 15.08 5.58
CA GLU A 18 0.57 13.71 5.68
C GLU A 18 -0.45 12.67 5.19
N LEU A 19 -1.74 12.83 5.52
CA LEU A 19 -2.78 11.92 5.05
C LEU A 19 -2.96 11.96 3.53
N VAL A 20 -2.86 13.14 2.91
CA VAL A 20 -2.91 13.29 1.45
C VAL A 20 -1.70 12.62 0.80
N GLU A 21 -0.50 12.76 1.37
CA GLU A 21 0.69 12.09 0.88
C GLU A 21 0.57 10.56 0.97
N ILE A 22 0.04 10.04 2.08
CA ILE A 22 -0.24 8.62 2.25
C ILE A 22 -1.24 8.15 1.18
N GLN A 23 -2.35 8.86 0.98
CA GLN A 23 -3.32 8.50 -0.06
C GLN A 23 -2.72 8.55 -1.47
N SER A 24 -1.87 9.55 -1.76
CA SER A 24 -1.18 9.65 -3.04
C SER A 24 -0.22 8.48 -3.26
N TYR A 25 0.54 8.10 -2.23
CA TYR A 25 1.42 6.95 -2.26
C TYR A 25 0.64 5.65 -2.52
N ILE A 26 -0.52 5.48 -1.88
CA ILE A 26 -1.39 4.33 -2.08
C ILE A 26 -1.93 4.29 -3.53
N ALA A 27 -2.40 5.42 -4.05
CA ALA A 27 -2.92 5.54 -5.41
C ALA A 27 -1.85 5.32 -6.49
N ARG A 28 -0.60 5.66 -6.20
CA ARG A 28 0.56 5.49 -7.11
C ARG A 28 1.21 4.11 -7.03
N ARG A 29 0.80 3.24 -6.10
CA ARG A 29 1.36 1.87 -6.00
C ARG A 29 1.20 1.17 -7.36
N PRO A 30 2.30 0.76 -8.02
CA PRO A 30 2.22 0.06 -9.29
C PRO A 30 1.44 -1.24 -9.13
N GLU A 31 0.68 -1.61 -10.17
CA GLU A 31 -0.06 -2.86 -10.34
C GLU A 31 0.80 -4.14 -10.21
N ALA A 32 2.09 -4.02 -9.86
CA ALA A 32 2.98 -5.13 -9.56
C ALA A 32 2.38 -6.11 -8.54
N SER A 33 1.65 -5.61 -7.53
CA SER A 33 0.94 -6.42 -6.53
C SER A 33 -0.18 -7.28 -7.13
N ILE A 34 -0.98 -6.71 -8.05
CA ILE A 34 -2.08 -7.40 -8.75
C ILE A 34 -1.52 -8.37 -9.82
N SER A 35 -0.35 -8.04 -10.38
CA SER A 35 0.32 -8.87 -11.39
C SER A 35 0.96 -10.14 -10.82
N ILE A 36 1.27 -10.17 -9.51
CA ILE A 36 1.80 -11.36 -8.84
C ILE A 36 0.70 -12.41 -8.68
N ASP A 37 -0.50 -12.04 -8.21
CA ASP A 37 -1.63 -12.96 -8.12
C ASP A 37 -2.00 -13.56 -9.50
N ARG A 38 -2.02 -12.72 -10.54
CA ARG A 38 -2.27 -13.17 -11.92
C ARG A 38 -1.18 -14.11 -12.45
N ARG A 39 0.10 -13.90 -12.09
CA ARG A 39 1.22 -14.78 -12.49
C ARG A 39 1.22 -16.10 -11.71
N ASN A 40 0.73 -16.09 -10.46
CA ASN A 40 0.64 -17.29 -9.63
C ASN A 40 -0.48 -18.22 -10.13
N ASN A 41 -1.65 -17.66 -10.48
CA ASN A 41 -2.78 -18.36 -11.10
C ASN A 41 -2.41 -19.01 -12.45
N LYS A 42 -1.72 -18.27 -13.34
CA LYS A 42 -1.41 -18.76 -14.69
C LYS A 42 -0.27 -19.80 -14.73
N SER A 43 0.46 -19.97 -13.62
CA SER A 43 1.62 -20.89 -13.55
C SER A 43 1.27 -22.31 -13.09
N ILE A 44 0.02 -22.59 -12.68
CA ILE A 44 -0.43 -23.94 -12.25
C ILE A 44 -1.42 -24.56 -13.25
N ASP A 45 -1.35 -24.20 -14.53
CA ASP A 45 -2.01 -24.98 -15.59
C ASP A 45 -1.12 -25.15 -16.84
N THR A 46 0.19 -25.17 -16.63
CA THR A 46 1.08 -25.72 -17.64
C THR A 46 2.13 -26.54 -16.90
N ASN A 47 2.21 -27.82 -17.28
CA ASN A 47 3.19 -28.82 -16.87
C ASN A 47 2.78 -29.69 -15.68
N ASN A 48 2.04 -30.76 -15.99
CA ASN A 48 2.55 -32.06 -15.62
C ASN A 48 2.54 -33.00 -16.83
N PRO A 49 3.54 -33.88 -16.94
CA PRO A 49 4.14 -34.28 -18.19
C PRO A 49 3.53 -35.61 -18.65
N THR A 50 3.67 -35.82 -19.95
CA THR A 50 3.72 -37.10 -20.63
C THR A 50 4.09 -38.25 -19.70
N SER A 51 3.11 -39.14 -19.48
CA SER A 51 3.31 -40.47 -18.90
C SER A 51 4.47 -41.17 -19.59
N ILE A 52 5.45 -41.56 -18.80
CA ILE A 52 6.64 -42.31 -19.20
C ILE A 52 6.23 -43.63 -19.82
N ASP A 53 6.62 -43.89 -21.07
CA ASP A 53 7.10 -45.20 -21.47
C ASP A 53 8.27 -45.09 -22.47
N SER A 54 9.21 -45.99 -22.26
CA SER A 54 10.50 -46.28 -22.87
C SER A 54 10.89 -45.66 -24.23
N ASP A 55 12.05 -45.00 -24.32
CA ASP A 55 13.25 -45.59 -24.94
C ASP A 55 14.41 -44.62 -25.24
N THR A 56 15.62 -45.09 -24.92
CA THR A 56 16.85 -44.93 -25.72
C THR A 56 17.63 -43.58 -25.68
N ASN A 57 18.50 -43.49 -24.67
CA ASN A 57 19.89 -42.96 -24.69
C ASN A 57 20.30 -41.80 -25.63
N ARG A 58 20.66 -40.63 -25.04
CA ARG A 58 21.84 -39.83 -25.42
C ARG A 58 22.07 -38.59 -24.53
N GLY A 59 23.25 -38.51 -23.90
CA GLY A 59 24.05 -37.27 -23.88
C GLY A 59 23.96 -36.32 -22.67
N ARG A 60 24.95 -36.47 -21.78
CA ARG A 60 25.67 -35.38 -21.09
C ARG A 60 24.92 -34.54 -20.04
N LEU A 61 25.13 -34.93 -18.78
CA LEU A 61 24.96 -34.10 -17.59
C LEU A 61 25.71 -32.77 -17.73
N VAL A 62 24.98 -31.67 -17.72
CA VAL A 62 25.48 -30.34 -17.38
C VAL A 62 24.57 -29.79 -16.29
N PRO A 63 25.04 -29.62 -15.04
CA PRO A 63 24.30 -28.86 -14.06
C PRO A 63 24.31 -27.40 -14.50
N LYS A 64 23.20 -26.89 -15.01
CA LYS A 64 23.00 -25.46 -15.19
C LYS A 64 22.56 -24.89 -13.85
N THR A 65 23.54 -24.50 -13.05
CA THR A 65 23.35 -23.56 -11.93
C THR A 65 22.84 -22.24 -12.51
N THR A 66 21.54 -22.02 -12.47
CA THR A 66 20.95 -20.69 -12.63
C THR A 66 20.13 -20.35 -11.41
N SER A 67 20.83 -19.67 -10.50
CA SER A 67 20.33 -18.65 -9.57
C SER A 67 19.05 -18.97 -8.82
N ASP A 68 19.25 -19.72 -7.74
CA ASP A 68 18.58 -19.53 -6.46
C ASP A 68 18.91 -18.11 -5.92
N THR A 69 18.32 -17.06 -6.50
CA THR A 69 18.37 -15.68 -5.96
C THR A 69 17.37 -14.77 -6.71
N SER A 70 16.15 -14.68 -6.21
CA SER A 70 15.41 -13.41 -6.18
C SER A 70 14.66 -13.37 -4.85
N ASN A 71 15.39 -13.18 -3.76
CA ASN A 71 15.68 -11.87 -3.16
C ASN A 71 14.41 -11.14 -2.68
N THR A 72 14.30 -11.19 -1.34
CA THR A 72 13.57 -10.33 -0.40
C THR A 72 12.12 -10.71 -0.07
N PRO A 73 11.81 -10.94 1.22
CA PRO A 73 10.46 -11.05 1.73
C PRO A 73 9.91 -9.64 1.97
N TYR A 74 9.77 -8.84 0.92
CA TYR A 74 8.89 -7.67 1.05
C TYR A 74 7.46 -8.21 1.01
N HIS A 75 6.99 -8.63 2.18
CA HIS A 75 5.55 -8.64 2.46
C HIS A 75 5.10 -7.18 2.37
N GLU A 76 4.86 -6.71 1.15
CA GLU A 76 4.04 -5.54 0.93
C GLU A 76 2.68 -5.88 1.50
N LYS A 77 2.42 -5.40 2.72
CA LYS A 77 1.13 -5.54 3.36
C LYS A 77 0.14 -4.76 2.49
N GLU A 78 -0.62 -5.48 1.68
CA GLU A 78 -1.75 -4.92 0.96
C GLU A 78 -2.64 -4.20 1.97
N ILE A 79 -3.04 -2.99 1.61
CA ILE A 79 -3.87 -2.17 2.49
C ILE A 79 -5.27 -2.76 2.45
N SER A 80 -5.74 -3.27 3.58
CA SER A 80 -7.11 -3.75 3.73
C SER A 80 -8.09 -2.61 3.45
N ALA A 81 -9.26 -2.96 2.91
CA ALA A 81 -10.41 -2.05 2.78
C ALA A 81 -10.72 -1.32 4.10
N ASP A 82 -10.60 -2.01 5.24
CA ASP A 82 -10.81 -1.42 6.56
C ASP A 82 -9.80 -0.32 6.87
N THR A 83 -8.53 -0.51 6.48
CA THR A 83 -7.47 0.49 6.67
C THR A 83 -7.73 1.73 5.82
N TYR A 84 -8.18 1.54 4.57
CA TYR A 84 -8.57 2.65 3.70
C TYR A 84 -9.77 3.42 4.25
N ALA A 85 -10.81 2.71 4.73
CA ALA A 85 -11.98 3.34 5.35
C ALA A 85 -11.62 4.17 6.59
N ILE A 86 -10.70 3.67 7.41
CA ILE A 86 -10.16 4.40 8.58
C ILE A 86 -9.47 5.69 8.12
N LEU A 87 -8.60 5.64 7.10
CA LEU A 87 -7.92 6.82 6.57
C LEU A 87 -8.92 7.88 6.08
N THR A 88 -9.94 7.50 5.32
CA THR A 88 -10.98 8.42 4.84
C THR A 88 -11.76 9.05 6.00
N ARG A 89 -12.08 8.28 7.05
CA ARG A 89 -12.78 8.80 8.23
C ARG A 89 -11.92 9.81 9.00
N HIS A 90 -10.63 9.55 9.15
CA HIS A 90 -9.72 10.50 9.79
C HIS A 90 -9.61 11.80 9.02
N GLN A 91 -9.55 11.74 7.69
CA GLN A 91 -9.57 12.94 6.84
C GLN A 91 -10.82 13.80 7.10
N PHE A 92 -12.00 13.18 7.09
CA PHE A 92 -13.27 13.86 7.36
C PHE A 92 -13.32 14.50 8.76
N ASN A 93 -12.86 13.77 9.78
CA ASN A 93 -12.84 14.27 11.15
C ASN A 93 -11.92 15.50 11.30
N LEU A 94 -10.77 15.52 10.62
CA LEU A 94 -9.84 16.64 10.66
C LEU A 94 -10.38 17.86 9.93
N GLU A 95 -11.04 17.67 8.79
CA GLU A 95 -11.71 18.76 8.08
C GLU A 95 -12.80 19.40 8.95
N SER A 96 -13.65 18.58 9.59
CA SER A 96 -14.66 19.06 10.54
C SER A 96 -14.03 19.78 11.74
N LEU A 97 -12.91 19.26 12.26
CA LEU A 97 -12.19 19.89 13.37
C LEU A 97 -11.62 21.25 12.96
N GLY A 98 -10.99 21.36 11.79
CA GLY A 98 -10.47 22.61 11.26
C GLY A 98 -11.56 23.69 11.13
N GLN A 99 -12.72 23.33 10.56
CA GLN A 99 -13.87 24.24 10.45
C GLN A 99 -14.35 24.74 11.81
N ARG A 100 -14.43 23.85 12.81
CA ARG A 100 -14.84 24.22 14.17
C ARG A 100 -13.83 25.15 14.85
N LEU A 101 -12.54 24.93 14.64
CA LEU A 101 -11.49 25.79 15.18
C LEU A 101 -11.55 27.19 14.57
N GLN A 102 -11.75 27.29 13.26
CA GLN A 102 -11.93 28.58 12.59
C GLN A 102 -13.14 29.34 13.12
N MET A 103 -14.25 28.63 13.37
CA MET A 103 -15.47 29.25 13.92
C MET A 103 -15.22 29.81 15.34
N ILE A 104 -14.49 29.09 16.19
CA ILE A 104 -14.15 29.54 17.55
C ILE A 104 -13.21 30.75 17.48
N GLU A 105 -12.21 30.71 16.61
CA GLU A 105 -11.28 31.83 16.40
C GLU A 105 -12.03 33.10 15.99
N ASN A 106 -12.91 33.00 14.99
CA ASN A 106 -13.69 34.13 14.50
C ASN A 106 -14.64 34.69 15.57
N THR A 107 -15.26 33.82 16.38
CA THR A 107 -16.15 34.24 17.48
C THR A 107 -15.35 34.96 18.55
N THR A 108 -14.17 34.45 18.90
CA THR A 108 -13.30 35.05 19.91
C THR A 108 -12.73 36.38 19.45
N ALA A 109 -12.38 36.52 18.17
CA ALA A 109 -11.86 37.76 17.61
C ALA A 109 -12.90 38.89 17.52
N ALA A 110 -14.19 38.55 17.57
CA ALA A 110 -15.30 39.51 17.52
C ALA A 110 -15.81 39.95 18.91
N MET A 111 -15.28 39.36 19.99
CA MET A 111 -15.55 39.77 21.39
C MET A 111 -14.64 40.91 21.81
#